data_AF-A0A3D4R2A1-F1
#
_entry.id   AF-A0A3D4R2A1-F1
#
_cell.length_a   1.000
_cell.length_b   1.000
_cell.length_c   1.000
_cell.angle_alpha   90.00
_cell.angle_beta   90.00
_cell.angle_gamma   90.00
#
_symmetry.space_group_name_H-M   'P 1'
#
loop_
_entity.id
_entity.type
_entity.pdbx_description
1 polymer ?
#
loop_
_entity_poly.entity_id
_entity_poly.type
_entity_poly.pdbx_seq_one_letter_code
_entity_poly.pdbx_strand_id
1 'polypeptide(L)' 'MESVWDKATKIIQEKVSKQNFDTWIKPIKIVAMEDKCVQLAVPNKFFKDWLMDNYLSMIKNSLHSVVGINVDIDI' A
#
# COMPACT_ATOMS: atom_id res chain seq x y z
N MET A 1 -7.97 -2.17 16.95
CA MET A 1 -7.26 -3.36 16.44
C MET A 1 -6.54 -2.88 15.18
N GLU A 2 -5.21 -2.93 15.12
CA GLU A 2 -4.48 -2.43 13.94
C GLU A 2 -4.75 -3.33 12.73
N SER A 3 -5.16 -2.72 11.63
CA SER A 3 -5.40 -3.43 10.38
C SER A 3 -4.11 -3.91 9.73
N VAL A 4 -4.21 -4.82 8.76
CA VAL A 4 -3.07 -5.23 7.92
C VAL A 4 -2.44 -4.00 7.24
N TRP A 5 -3.28 -3.04 6.80
CA TRP A 5 -2.81 -1.79 6.19
C TRP A 5 -1.99 -0.96 7.17
N ASP A 6 -2.44 -0.79 8.41
CA ASP A 6 -1.73 0.02 9.40
C ASP A 6 -0.32 -0.52 9.67
N LYS A 7 -0.19 -1.86 9.76
CA LYS A 7 1.11 -2.52 9.92
C LYS A 7 1.99 -2.37 8.68
N ALA A 8 1.43 -2.58 7.49
CA ALA A 8 2.17 -2.41 6.23
C ALA A 8 2.63 -0.96 6.03
N THR A 9 1.78 0.00 6.39
CA THR A 9 2.03 1.43 6.29
C THR A 9 3.16 1.87 7.22
N LYS A 10 3.25 1.32 8.44
CA LYS A 10 4.39 1.56 9.34
C LYS A 10 5.71 1.07 8.73
N ILE A 11 5.72 -0.12 8.14
CA ILE A 11 6.90 -0.67 7.44
C ILE A 11 7.31 0.23 6.27
N ILE A 12 6.33 0.75 5.51
CA ILE A 12 6.60 1.68 4.41
C ILE A 12 7.16 3.00 4.94
N GLN A 13 6.59 3.54 6.02
CA GLN A 13 7.01 4.80 6.64
C GLN A 13 8.48 4.79 7.08
N GLU A 14 9.00 3.63 7.51
CA GLU A 14 10.42 3.46 7.86
C GLU A 14 11.35 3.43 6.64
N LYS A 15 10.81 3.11 5.45
CA LYS A 15 11.57 2.92 4.20
C LYS A 15 11.56 4.14 3.27
N VAL A 16 10.70 5.12 3.52
CA VAL A 16 10.51 6.29 2.64
C VAL A 16 10.63 7.59 3.44
N SER A 17 10.97 8.68 2.77
CA SER A 17 10.97 9.99 3.42
C SER A 17 9.57 10.37 3.90
N LYS A 18 9.50 11.14 5.00
CA LYS A 18 8.22 11.63 5.55
C LYS A 18 7.36 12.34 4.49
N GLN A 19 8.00 13.14 3.64
CA GLN A 19 7.31 13.85 2.55
C GLN A 19 6.69 12.86 1.56
N ASN A 20 7.45 11.87 1.08
CA ASN A 20 6.91 10.88 0.13
C ASN A 20 5.80 10.05 0.74
N PHE A 21 5.93 9.68 2.02
CA PHE A 21 4.88 8.99 2.74
C PHE A 21 3.59 9.81 2.84
N ASP A 22 3.68 11.05 3.33
CA ASP A 22 2.53 11.93 3.54
C ASP A 22 1.85 12.28 2.20
N THR A 23 2.59 12.36 1.10
CA THR A 23 2.05 12.65 -0.25
C THR A 23 1.46 11.42 -0.93
N TRP A 24 2.13 10.26 -0.89
CA TRP A 24 1.82 9.13 -1.78
C TRP A 24 1.21 7.93 -1.08
N ILE A 25 1.53 7.69 0.19
CA ILE A 25 1.10 6.47 0.90
C ILE A 25 -0.09 6.76 1.80
N LYS A 26 -0.03 7.86 2.56
CA LYS A 26 -1.07 8.27 3.51
C LYS A 26 -2.46 8.49 2.90
N PRO A 27 -2.62 8.98 1.65
CA PRO A 27 -3.95 9.14 1.05
C PRO A 27 -4.61 7.82 0.63
N ILE A 28 -3.85 6.72 0.59
CA ILE A 28 -4.34 5.41 0.14
C ILE A 28 -5.19 4.77 1.25
N LYS A 29 -6.28 4.11 0.84
CA LYS A 29 -7.13 3.34 1.75
C LYS A 29 -7.36 1.93 1.20
N ILE A 30 -7.38 0.92 2.07
CA ILE A 30 -7.90 -0.40 1.67
C ILE A 30 -9.42 -0.30 1.54
N VAL A 31 -9.93 -0.70 0.39
CA VAL A 31 -11.38 -0.82 0.11
C VAL A 31 -11.85 -2.23 0.44
N ALA A 32 -11.12 -3.24 -0.03
CA ALA A 32 -11.44 -4.64 0.18
C ALA A 32 -10.16 -5.47 0.25
N MET A 33 -10.25 -6.60 0.94
CA MET A 33 -9.20 -7.60 0.99
C MET A 33 -9.86 -8.97 0.92
N GLU A 34 -9.73 -9.64 -0.23
CA GLU A 34 -10.37 -10.92 -0.52
C GLU A 34 -9.30 -11.90 -1.02
N ASP A 35 -9.22 -13.07 -0.39
CA ASP A 35 -8.23 -14.12 -0.65
C ASP A 35 -6.78 -13.61 -0.66
N LYS A 36 -6.27 -13.26 -1.86
CA LYS A 36 -4.93 -12.77 -2.13
C LYS A 36 -4.94 -11.45 -2.88
N CYS A 37 -6.09 -10.80 -3.02
CA CYS A 37 -6.23 -9.51 -3.69
C CYS A 37 -6.53 -8.41 -2.66
N VAL A 38 -5.79 -7.31 -2.74
CA VAL A 38 -6.00 -6.11 -1.94
C VAL A 38 -6.41 -4.98 -2.86
N GLN A 39 -7.63 -4.48 -2.67
CA GLN A 39 -8.12 -3.30 -3.37
C GLN A 39 -7.75 -2.02 -2.61
N LEU A 40 -7.07 -1.11 -3.29
CA LEU A 40 -6.62 0.18 -2.78
C LEU A 40 -7.35 1.31 -3.47
N ALA A 41 -8.00 2.19 -2.71
CA ALA A 41 -8.50 3.45 -3.22
C ALA A 41 -7.39 4.50 -3.24
N VAL A 42 -7.22 5.14 -4.39
CA VAL A 42 -6.33 6.30 -4.57
C VAL A 42 -7.12 7.54 -5.01
N PRO A 43 -6.57 8.76 -4.82
CA PRO A 43 -7.29 9.99 -5.11
C PRO A 43 -7.71 10.18 -6.58
N ASN A 44 -6.88 9.73 -7.53
CA ASN A 44 -7.14 9.86 -8.97
C ASN A 44 -6.23 8.93 -9.80
N LYS A 45 -6.47 8.88 -11.12
CA LYS A 45 -5.70 8.04 -12.06
C LYS A 45 -4.20 8.37 -12.13
N PHE A 46 -3.82 9.64 -12.12
CA PHE A 46 -2.40 10.01 -12.12
C PHE A 46 -1.69 9.48 -10.87
N PHE A 47 -2.38 9.53 -9.72
CA PHE A 47 -1.88 8.97 -8.48
C PHE A 47 -1.73 7.45 -8.57
N LYS A 48 -2.70 6.75 -9.17
CA LYS A 48 -2.61 5.31 -9.46
C LYS A 48 -1.36 4.99 -10.27
N ASP A 49 -1.20 5.62 -11.44
CA ASP A 49 -0.13 5.30 -12.37
C ASP A 49 1.24 5.53 -11.72
N TRP A 50 1.43 6.69 -11.07
CA TRP A 50 2.68 7.01 -10.40
C TRP A 50 2.96 6.08 -9.20
N LEU A 51 1.94 5.74 -8.41
CA LEU A 51 2.08 4.80 -7.29
C LEU A 51 2.44 3.40 -7.77
N MET A 52 1.84 2.95 -8.88
CA MET A 52 2.15 1.67 -9.49
C MET A 52 3.61 1.58 -9.95
N ASP A 53 4.11 2.64 -10.58
CA ASP A 53 5.49 2.66 -11.09
C ASP A 53 6.54 2.78 -9.96
N ASN A 54 6.24 3.50 -8.88
CA ASN A 54 7.22 3.87 -7.86
C ASN A 54 7.13 3.06 -6.56
N TYR A 55 5.93 2.61 -6.15
CA TYR A 55 5.69 2.02 -4.83
C TYR A 55 5.03 0.65 -4.85
N LEU A 56 4.54 0.15 -5.99
CA LEU A 56 3.85 -1.14 -6.06
C LEU A 56 4.66 -2.28 -5.44
N SER A 57 5.94 -2.39 -5.80
CA SER A 57 6.84 -3.41 -5.24
C SER A 57 7.00 -3.26 -3.73
N MET A 58 7.17 -2.03 -3.23
CA MET A 58 7.30 -1.76 -1.80
C MET A 58 6.02 -2.10 -1.03
N ILE A 59 4.85 -1.76 -1.58
CA ILE A 59 3.55 -2.06 -0.96
C ILE A 59 3.34 -3.58 -0.93
N LYS A 60 3.57 -4.28 -2.05
CA LYS A 60 3.47 -5.76 -2.11
C LYS A 60 4.37 -6.42 -1.07
N ASN A 61 5.64 -6.01 -0.99
CA ASN A 61 6.59 -6.56 -0.03
C ASN A 61 6.19 -6.28 1.44
N SER A 62 5.65 -5.09 1.70
CA SER A 62 5.21 -4.71 3.04
C SER A 62 3.96 -5.48 3.48
N LEU A 63 2.99 -5.66 2.57
CA LEU A 63 1.83 -6.51 2.81
C LEU A 63 2.23 -7.97 3.00
N HIS A 64 3.10 -8.51 2.14
CA HIS A 64 3.64 -9.87 2.28
C HIS A 64 4.30 -10.09 3.65
N SER A 65 5.05 -9.09 4.15
CA SER A 65 5.69 -9.17 5.47
C SER A 65 4.69 -9.23 6.63
N VAL A 66 3.47 -8.70 6.44
CA VAL A 66 2.42 -8.69 7.46
C VAL A 66 1.54 -9.94 7.39
N VAL A 67 1.18 -10.41 6.19
CA VAL A 67 0.27 -11.57 6.02
C VAL A 67 0.98 -12.89 5.76
N GLY A 68 2.27 -12.87 5.42
CA GLY A 68 3.08 -14.08 5.15
C GLY A 68 2.78 -14.76 3.81
N ILE A 69 1.99 -14.12 2.93
CA ILE A 69 1.63 -14.65 1.61
C ILE A 69 1.77 -13.56 0.55
N ASN A 70 1.97 -13.96 -0.71
CA ASN A 70 1.95 -13.03 -1.84
C ASN A 70 0.53 -12.52 -2.07
N VAL A 71 0.41 -11.20 -2.18
CA VAL A 71 -0.84 -10.51 -2.50
C VAL A 71 -0.69 -9.75 -3.80
N ASP A 72 -1.77 -9.77 -4.57
CA ASP A 72 -1.97 -8.87 -5.70
C ASP A 72 -2.66 -7.59 -5.24
N ILE A 73 -2.34 -6.52 -5.95
CA ILE A 73 -2.83 -5.18 -5.64
C ILE A 73 -3.66 -4.73 -6.82
N ASP A 74 -4.90 -4.38 -6.54
CA ASP A 74 -5.84 -3.77 -7.45
C ASP A 74 -6.10 -2.32 -6.97
N ILE A 75 -6.02 -1.34 -7.86
CA ILE A 75 -6.03 0.10 -7.54
C ILE A 75 -7.10 0.81 -8.38
#